data_AF-A0A932KN71-F1
#
_entry.id   AF-A0A932KN71-F1
#
_cell.length_a   1.000
_cell.length_b   1.000
_cell.length_c   1.000
_cell.angle_alpha   90.00
_cell.angle_beta   90.00
_cell.angle_gamma   90.00
#
_symmetry.space_group_name_H-M   'P 1'
#
loop_
_entity.id
_entity.type
_entity.pdbx_description
1 polymer ?
#
loop_
_entity_poly.entity_id
_entity_poly.type
_entity_poly.pdbx_seq_one_letter_code
_entity_poly.pdbx_strand_id
1 'polypeptide(L)' 'MKQAKDFLSWKLTRTGLLISGTIELILAYIFGSRALDTGSYWHYLGALVFFIGTIKSYVQALKITHGKN' A
#
# COMPACT_ATOMS: atom_id res chain seq x y z
N MET A 1 -7.41 20.24 -11.17
CA MET A 1 -7.72 18.83 -11.53
C MET A 1 -6.59 18.10 -12.26
N LYS A 2 -5.71 18.78 -13.03
CA LYS A 2 -4.59 18.14 -13.76
C LYS A 2 -3.61 17.36 -12.85
N GLN A 3 -3.18 17.99 -11.75
CA GLN A 3 -2.26 17.42 -10.76
C GLN A 3 -2.70 16.06 -10.17
N ALA A 4 -4.01 15.86 -9.92
CA ALA A 4 -4.52 14.61 -9.37
C ALA A 4 -4.45 13.45 -10.37
N LYS A 5 -4.66 13.74 -11.66
CA LYS A 5 -4.54 12.75 -12.73
C LYS A 5 -3.09 12.31 -12.94
N ASP A 6 -2.15 13.25 -12.84
CA ASP A 6 -0.72 12.99 -12.98
C ASP A 6 -0.19 12.11 -11.83
N PHE A 7 -0.70 12.31 -10.61
CA PHE A 7 -0.38 11.44 -9.48
C PHE A 7 -0.95 10.02 -9.64
N LEU A 8 -2.20 9.91 -10.09
CA LEU A 8 -2.85 8.62 -10.34
C LEU A 8 -2.13 7.82 -11.43
N SER A 9 -1.72 8.46 -12.53
CA SER A 9 -0.99 7.81 -13.60
C SER A 9 0.40 7.35 -13.14
N TRP A 10 1.09 8.15 -12.33
CA TRP A 10 2.36 7.75 -11.73
C TRP A 10 2.19 6.57 -10.76
N LYS A 11 1.15 6.57 -9.92
CA LYS A 11 0.85 5.48 -8.98
C LYS A 11 0.59 4.15 -9.70
N LEU A 12 0.02 4.20 -10.90
CA LEU A 12 -0.27 3.01 -11.73
C LEU A 12 0.96 2.42 -12.42
N THR A 13 2.13 3.08 -12.38
CA THR A 13 3.37 2.49 -12.90
C THR A 13 3.90 1.40 -11.97
N ARG A 14 4.69 0.44 -12.50
CA ARG A 14 5.31 -0.63 -11.68
C ARG A 14 6.09 -0.03 -10.49
N THR A 15 6.89 1.00 -10.74
CA THR A 15 7.68 1.68 -9.71
C THR A 15 6.77 2.40 -8.71
N GLY A 16 5.72 3.09 -9.17
CA GLY A 16 4.73 3.74 -8.31
C GLY A 16 3.99 2.77 -7.40
N LEU A 17 3.59 1.60 -7.91
CA LEU A 17 2.95 0.54 -7.13
C LEU A 17 3.90 -0.09 -6.10
N LEU A 18 5.16 -0.34 -6.48
CA LEU A 18 6.16 -0.87 -5.54
C LEU A 18 6.45 0.12 -4.41
N ILE A 19 6.67 1.40 -4.73
CA ILE A 19 6.88 2.45 -3.73
C ILE A 19 5.65 2.58 -2.83
N SER A 20 4.46 2.65 -3.41
CA SER A 20 3.21 2.75 -2.65
C SER A 20 3.02 1.56 -1.72
N GLY A 21 3.24 0.33 -2.22
CA GLY A 21 3.13 -0.88 -1.41
C GLY A 21 4.11 -0.92 -0.24
N THR A 22 5.35 -0.45 -0.45
CA THR A 22 6.36 -0.34 0.61
C THR A 22 5.98 0.71 1.65
N ILE A 23 5.46 1.87 1.25
CA ILE A 23 4.97 2.90 2.18
C ILE A 23 3.79 2.35 2.99
N GLU A 24 2.83 1.70 2.34
CA GLU A 24 1.70 1.04 2.99
C GLU A 24 2.19 -0.04 3.99
N LEU A 25 3.26 -0.77 3.67
CA LEU A 25 3.81 -1.80 4.55
C LEU A 25 4.44 -1.20 5.81
N ILE A 26 5.18 -0.10 5.66
CA ILE A 26 5.76 0.66 6.78
C ILE A 26 4.63 1.15 7.70
N LEU A 27 3.56 1.70 7.13
CA LEU A 27 2.40 2.13 7.91
C LEU A 27 1.72 0.95 8.60
N ALA A 28 1.55 -0.18 7.93
CA ALA A 28 1.01 -1.40 8.53
C ALA A 28 1.85 -1.85 9.74
N TYR A 29 3.18 -1.79 9.64
CA TYR A 29 4.09 -2.10 10.75
C TYR A 29 3.94 -1.12 11.91
N ILE A 30 3.91 0.19 11.64
CA ILE A 30 3.75 1.21 12.69
C ILE A 30 2.44 1.01 13.44
N PHE A 31 1.33 0.85 12.72
CA PHE A 31 0.02 0.62 13.32
C PHE A 31 -0.04 -0.73 14.03
N GLY A 32 0.58 -1.78 13.46
CA GLY A 32 0.65 -3.11 14.07
C GLY A 32 1.43 -3.09 15.39
N SER A 33 2.60 -2.45 15.42
CA SER A 33 3.38 -2.27 16.65
C SER A 33 2.56 -1.54 17.71
N ARG A 34 1.94 -0.41 17.33
CA ARG A 34 1.08 0.35 18.26
C ARG A 34 -0.15 -0.45 18.71
N ALA A 35 -0.70 -1.32 17.87
CA ALA A 35 -1.83 -2.17 18.23
C ALA A 35 -1.45 -3.19 19.31
N LEU A 36 -0.24 -3.76 19.21
CA LEU A 36 0.29 -4.67 20.23
C LEU A 36 0.60 -3.94 21.54
N ASP A 37 1.18 -2.74 21.46
CA ASP A 37 1.52 -1.95 22.66
C ASP A 37 0.28 -1.40 23.39
N THR A 38 -0.72 -0.95 22.66
CA THR A 38 -1.90 -0.26 23.24
C THR A 38 -3.13 -1.14 23.39
N GLY A 39 -3.18 -2.29 22.72
CA GLY A 39 -4.37 -3.13 22.63
C GLY A 39 -5.56 -2.49 21.90
N SER A 40 -5.38 -1.32 21.28
CA SER A 40 -6.48 -0.56 20.68
C SER A 40 -6.96 -1.20 19.37
N TYR A 41 -8.27 -1.47 19.31
CA TYR A 41 -8.95 -2.00 18.11
C TYR A 41 -8.70 -1.15 16.86
N TRP A 42 -8.66 0.19 17.01
CA TRP A 42 -8.43 1.09 15.88
C TRP A 42 -7.04 0.93 15.27
N HIS A 43 -6.03 0.62 16.08
CA HIS A 43 -4.69 0.36 15.58
C HIS A 43 -4.63 -0.97 14.83
N TYR A 44 -5.32 -2.02 15.32
CA TYR A 44 -5.46 -3.28 14.58
C TYR A 44 -6.15 -3.09 13.23
N LEU A 45 -7.24 -2.32 13.20
CA LEU A 45 -7.96 -2.03 11.97
C LEU A 45 -7.09 -1.25 10.98
N GLY A 46 -6.38 -0.22 11.46
CA GLY A 46 -5.44 0.55 10.65
C GLY A 46 -4.33 -0.34 10.06
N ALA A 47 -3.71 -1.18 10.89
CA ALA A 47 -2.68 -2.12 10.45
C ALA A 47 -3.21 -3.06 9.35
N LEU A 48 -4.41 -3.61 9.54
CA LEU A 48 -5.03 -4.51 8.56
C LEU A 48 -5.34 -3.80 7.23
N VAL A 49 -5.87 -2.58 7.27
CA VAL A 49 -6.17 -1.80 6.06
C VAL A 49 -4.92 -1.52 5.25
N PHE A 50 -3.85 -1.05 5.90
CA PHE A 50 -2.58 -0.78 5.22
C PHE A 50 -1.94 -2.07 4.70
N PHE A 51 -2.01 -3.17 5.46
CA PHE A 51 -1.48 -4.46 5.03
C PHE A 51 -2.19 -5.00 3.78
N ILE A 52 -3.53 -4.90 3.72
CA ILE A 52 -4.31 -5.26 2.53
C ILE A 52 -3.94 -4.33 1.35
N GLY A 53 -3.71 -3.05 1.61
CA GLY A 53 -3.20 -2.09 0.64
C GLY A 53 -1.89 -2.55 0.00
N THR A 54 -0.90 -2.88 0.83
CA THR A 54 0.40 -3.41 0.39
C THR A 54 0.25 -4.63 -0.52
N ILE A 55 -0.54 -5.62 -0.10
CA ILE A 55 -0.76 -6.84 -0.88
C ILE A 55 -1.37 -6.48 -2.24
N LYS A 56 -2.38 -5.60 -2.28
CA LYS A 56 -3.00 -5.16 -3.55
C LYS A 56 -1.98 -4.46 -4.45
N SER A 57 -1.18 -3.55 -3.90
CA SER A 57 -0.16 -2.80 -4.62
C SER A 57 0.90 -3.75 -5.24
N TYR A 58 1.38 -4.73 -4.48
CA TYR A 58 2.34 -5.72 -4.98
C TYR A 58 1.73 -6.70 -5.99
N VAL A 59 0.50 -7.19 -5.75
CA VAL A 59 -0.20 -8.04 -6.72
C VAL A 59 -0.41 -7.30 -8.04
N GLN A 60 -0.78 -6.01 -8.00
CA GLN A 60 -0.90 -5.20 -9.22
C GLN A 60 0.46 -5.01 -9.92
N ALA A 61 1.53 -4.76 -9.16
CA ALA A 61 2.87 -4.63 -9.74
C ALA A 61 3.34 -5.93 -10.43
N LEU A 62 3.01 -7.10 -9.86
CA LEU A 62 3.29 -8.40 -10.45
C LEU A 62 2.44 -8.66 -11.71
N LYS A 63 1.16 -8.25 -11.71
CA LYS A 63 0.29 -8.34 -12.89
C LYS A 63 0.78 -7.47 -14.05
N ILE A 64 1.27 -6.26 -13.79
CA ILE A 64 1.89 -5.42 -14.82
C ILE A 64 3.16 -6.08 -15.38
N THR A 65 3.88 -6.83 -14.55
CA THR A 65 5.08 -7.57 -14.98
C THR A 65 4.74 -8.79 -15.85
N HIS A 66 3.62 -9.48 -15.58
CA HIS A 66 3.17 -10.65 -16.36
C HIS A 66 2.29 -10.31 -17.57
N GLY A 67 1.60 -9.17 -17.58
CA GLY A 67 0.74 -8.73 -18.68
C GLY A 67 1.47 -8.07 -19.85
N LYS A 68 2.80 -8.16 -19.88
CA LYS A 68 3.63 -7.66 -20.99
C LYS A 68 4.27 -8.84 -21.71
N ASN A 69 3.43 -9.59 -22.42
CA ASN A 69 3.74 -10.36 -23.63
C ASN A 69 2.54 -10.23 -24.56
#